data_AF-A0A1Z5JPW2-F1
#
_entry.id   AF-A0A1Z5JPW2-F1
#
_cell.length_a   1.000
_cell.length_b   1.000
_cell.length_c   1.000
_cell.angle_alpha   90.00
_cell.angle_beta   90.00
_cell.angle_gamma   90.00
#
_symmetry.space_group_name_H-M   'P 1'
#
loop_
_entity.id
_entity.type
_entity.pdbx_description
1 polymer ?
#
loop_
_entity_poly.entity_id
_entity_poly.type
_entity_poly.pdbx_seq_one_letter_code
_entity_poly.pdbx_strand_id
1 'polypeptide(L)'
;MRTSFIRLLAIFSMNMAASGFLYANSGFPMAPSSTRWFHQSPYPTNLAAQKESSKDSCEFELQELRAQLNAMKAKGISSKELDPITRAAFVNYARQIVAKRPSPIALSSVAAQLPGSSWRLVFSTEAVTLGALPNDATVYLHFVDESDMNYSLRFSEKTFGLDAITAQSKWTGDARGVITFVYDKITTDVFGFKNVGVSFFGLLQGRSNCVQSAYFDGNFWIEEAVGPDGEKFVSVYLRDD
;
A
#
# COMPACT_ATOMS: atom_id res chain seq x y z
N MET A 1 30.36 -8.71 -6.44
CA MET A 1 29.48 -7.82 -7.24
C MET A 1 28.39 -8.57 -7.99
N ARG A 2 28.69 -9.56 -8.86
CA ARG A 2 27.67 -10.28 -9.66
C ARG A 2 26.58 -11.00 -8.85
N THR A 3 26.93 -11.66 -7.74
CA THR A 3 25.99 -12.43 -6.90
C THR A 3 24.99 -11.58 -6.12
N SER A 4 25.36 -10.37 -5.69
CA SER A 4 24.49 -9.47 -4.93
C SER A 4 23.47 -8.73 -5.81
N PHE A 5 23.86 -8.37 -7.04
CA PHE A 5 22.98 -7.77 -8.04
C PHE A 5 21.88 -8.74 -8.50
N ILE A 6 22.21 -10.03 -8.65
CA ILE A 6 21.24 -11.09 -8.98
C ILE A 6 20.20 -11.28 -7.87
N ARG A 7 20.60 -11.14 -6.59
CA ARG A 7 19.64 -11.21 -5.46
C ARG A 7 18.68 -10.03 -5.45
N LEU A 8 19.18 -8.81 -5.62
CA LEU A 8 18.38 -7.59 -5.76
C LEU A 8 17.34 -7.71 -6.89
N LEU A 9 17.75 -8.33 -8.00
CA LEU A 9 16.93 -8.58 -9.18
C LEU A 9 15.82 -9.62 -8.91
N ALA A 10 16.13 -10.71 -8.22
CA ALA A 10 15.15 -11.72 -7.82
C ALA A 10 14.11 -11.13 -6.85
N ILE A 11 14.58 -10.30 -5.92
CA ILE A 11 13.77 -9.55 -4.96
C ILE A 11 12.79 -8.60 -5.64
N PHE A 12 13.26 -7.81 -6.62
CA PHE A 12 12.41 -6.87 -7.37
C PHE A 12 11.37 -7.63 -8.20
N SER A 13 11.78 -8.72 -8.84
CA SER A 13 10.90 -9.61 -9.61
C SER A 13 9.84 -10.31 -8.74
N MET A 14 10.18 -10.67 -7.50
CA MET A 14 9.27 -11.30 -6.54
C MET A 14 8.26 -10.31 -5.96
N ASN A 15 8.71 -9.11 -5.60
CA ASN A 15 7.84 -8.04 -5.09
C ASN A 15 6.81 -7.62 -6.16
N MET A 16 7.25 -7.49 -7.41
CA MET A 16 6.36 -7.21 -8.55
C MET A 16 5.44 -8.37 -8.94
N ALA A 17 5.75 -9.61 -8.54
CA ALA A 17 4.94 -10.79 -8.82
C ALA A 17 3.93 -11.12 -7.70
N ALA A 18 4.19 -10.69 -6.46
CA ALA A 18 3.34 -10.98 -5.31
C ALA A 18 1.97 -10.30 -5.40
N SER A 19 1.87 -9.14 -6.06
CA SER A 19 0.63 -8.36 -6.17
C SER A 19 -0.18 -8.65 -7.45
N GLY A 20 -0.06 -9.86 -8.02
CA GLY A 20 -0.67 -10.23 -9.31
C GLY A 20 -1.68 -11.38 -9.32
N PHE A 21 -2.10 -11.98 -8.20
CA PHE A 21 -2.91 -13.21 -8.22
C PHE A 21 -4.36 -13.06 -7.72
N LEU A 22 -5.29 -13.09 -8.69
CA LEU A 22 -6.67 -13.63 -8.71
C LEU A 22 -7.78 -12.98 -7.85
N TYR A 23 -8.80 -12.45 -8.54
CA TYR A 23 -10.18 -12.36 -8.02
C TYR A 23 -11.17 -12.93 -9.04
N ALA A 24 -11.84 -14.04 -8.67
CA ALA A 24 -13.05 -14.52 -9.32
C ALA A 24 -14.02 -15.10 -8.28
N ASN A 25 -15.22 -14.48 -8.19
CA ASN A 25 -16.53 -14.96 -7.65
C ASN A 25 -16.59 -15.63 -6.26
N SER A 26 -17.56 -15.41 -5.37
CA SER A 26 -19.01 -15.14 -5.46
C SER A 26 -19.51 -14.83 -4.02
N GLY A 27 -20.55 -14.02 -3.80
CA GLY A 27 -21.93 -14.50 -3.59
C GLY A 27 -22.44 -14.26 -2.15
N PHE A 28 -23.41 -13.35 -1.99
CA PHE A 28 -24.24 -13.14 -0.77
C PHE A 28 -25.12 -14.38 -0.47
N PRO A 29 -25.59 -14.67 0.78
CA PRO A 29 -26.63 -13.86 1.46
C PRO A 29 -26.70 -13.85 3.02
N MET A 30 -27.33 -12.77 3.51
CA MET A 30 -28.25 -12.54 4.65
C MET A 30 -28.16 -13.30 6.00
N ALA A 31 -28.23 -12.50 7.08
CA ALA A 31 -28.59 -12.85 8.46
C ALA A 31 -30.07 -13.27 8.62
N PRO A 32 -30.48 -13.87 9.78
CA PRO A 32 -31.17 -13.06 10.80
C PRO A 32 -31.08 -13.55 12.28
N SER A 33 -31.26 -12.59 13.22
CA SER A 33 -31.92 -12.64 14.57
C SER A 33 -31.48 -13.72 15.61
N SER A 34 -31.53 -13.58 16.94
CA SER A 34 -32.36 -12.78 17.86
C SER A 34 -31.87 -12.96 19.32
N THR A 35 -31.97 -11.88 20.11
CA THR A 35 -32.44 -11.79 21.52
C THR A 35 -31.71 -12.51 22.68
N ARG A 36 -31.25 -11.73 23.68
CA ARG A 36 -31.47 -12.05 25.11
C ARG A 36 -31.45 -10.81 26.02
N TRP A 37 -32.26 -10.87 27.07
CA TRP A 37 -32.76 -9.78 27.90
C TRP A 37 -32.08 -9.63 29.28
N PHE A 38 -32.25 -8.44 29.85
CA PHE A 38 -32.25 -8.00 31.27
C PHE A 38 -30.91 -7.90 32.05
N HIS A 39 -30.55 -6.68 32.50
CA HIS A 39 -30.95 -6.17 33.83
C HIS A 39 -30.65 -4.66 33.96
N GLN A 40 -31.61 -3.90 34.49
CA GLN A 40 -31.47 -2.49 34.87
C GLN A 40 -31.03 -2.39 36.34
N SER A 41 -30.21 -1.39 36.67
CA SER A 41 -30.47 -0.55 37.84
C SER A 41 -29.76 0.81 37.75
N PRO A 42 -30.27 1.82 38.47
CA PRO A 42 -30.26 3.22 38.07
C PRO A 42 -29.21 4.06 38.83
N TYR A 43 -28.76 5.16 38.24
CA TYR A 43 -28.88 6.54 38.76
C TYR A 43 -28.34 7.53 37.69
N PRO A 44 -28.90 8.75 37.59
CA PRO A 44 -28.68 9.64 36.46
C PRO A 44 -27.55 10.64 36.72
N THR A 45 -26.63 10.77 35.76
CA THR A 45 -25.86 12.01 35.60
C THR A 45 -26.29 12.62 34.28
N ASN A 46 -27.10 13.68 34.37
CA ASN A 46 -27.50 14.49 33.23
C ASN A 46 -26.28 15.26 32.70
N LEU A 47 -25.48 14.61 31.85
CA LEU A 47 -24.85 15.29 30.73
C LEU A 47 -25.50 14.70 29.48
N ALA A 48 -26.51 15.40 28.97
CA ALA A 48 -27.04 15.15 27.64
C ALA A 48 -26.01 15.62 26.61
N ALA A 49 -24.89 14.89 26.50
CA ALA A 49 -24.25 14.76 25.21
C ALA A 49 -25.25 13.97 24.37
N GLN A 50 -25.79 14.61 23.33
CA GLN A 50 -26.49 13.89 22.27
C GLN A 50 -25.53 12.79 21.81
N LYS A 51 -25.82 11.56 22.26
CA LYS A 51 -25.13 10.36 21.83
C LYS A 51 -25.61 10.14 20.40
N GLU A 52 -25.02 10.89 19.47
CA GLU A 52 -24.80 10.35 18.13
C GLU A 52 -24.28 8.94 18.38
N SER A 53 -24.92 7.95 17.75
CA SER A 53 -24.41 6.60 17.81
C SER A 53 -22.94 6.71 17.42
N SER A 54 -22.06 6.46 18.38
CA SER A 54 -20.62 6.48 18.16
C SER A 54 -20.36 5.33 17.20
N LYS A 55 -20.56 5.58 15.90
CA LYS A 55 -19.98 4.77 14.85
C LYS A 55 -18.53 4.70 15.25
N ASP A 56 -18.08 3.48 15.50
CA ASP A 56 -16.69 3.12 15.80
C ASP A 56 -15.84 3.62 14.62
N SER A 57 -15.51 4.92 14.66
CA SER A 57 -15.14 5.69 13.47
C SER A 57 -13.71 5.44 13.05
N CYS A 58 -12.98 4.66 13.85
CA CYS A 58 -11.57 4.35 13.66
C CYS A 58 -10.72 5.63 13.48
N GLU A 59 -11.18 6.73 14.07
CA GLU A 59 -10.58 8.07 13.91
C GLU A 59 -9.23 8.13 14.60
N PHE A 60 -9.12 7.54 15.81
CA PHE A 60 -7.87 7.45 16.53
C PHE A 60 -6.83 6.68 15.73
N GLU A 61 -7.15 5.47 15.25
CA GLU A 61 -6.20 4.65 14.49
C GLU A 61 -5.76 5.34 13.20
N LEU A 62 -6.68 6.03 12.50
CA LEU A 62 -6.33 6.80 11.31
C LEU A 62 -5.35 7.93 11.64
N GLN A 63 -5.67 8.74 12.66
CA GLN A 63 -4.85 9.88 13.07
C GLN A 63 -3.48 9.42 13.56
N GLU A 64 -3.44 8.37 14.38
CA GLU A 64 -2.21 7.82 14.94
C GLU A 64 -1.32 7.22 13.85
N LEU A 65 -1.87 6.34 13.00
CA LEU A 65 -1.13 5.72 11.91
C LEU A 65 -0.59 6.79 10.95
N ARG A 66 -1.41 7.78 10.60
CA ARG A 66 -0.99 8.89 9.72
C ARG A 66 0.10 9.72 10.37
N ALA A 67 -0.04 10.11 11.63
CA ALA A 67 0.94 10.95 12.32
C ALA A 67 2.29 10.24 12.41
N GLN A 68 2.29 8.98 12.83
CA GLN A 68 3.53 8.23 12.98
C GLN A 68 4.19 7.92 11.63
N LEU A 69 3.43 7.55 10.59
CA LEU A 69 4.00 7.31 9.26
C LEU A 69 4.55 8.59 8.62
N ASN A 70 3.92 9.74 8.83
CA ASN A 70 4.48 11.04 8.40
C ASN A 70 5.78 11.35 9.14
N ALA A 71 5.84 11.10 10.46
CA ALA A 71 7.05 11.29 11.24
C ALA A 71 8.19 10.37 10.77
N MET A 72 7.88 9.11 10.43
CA MET A 72 8.84 8.18 9.83
C MET A 72 9.33 8.66 8.47
N LYS A 73 8.40 9.08 7.58
CA LYS A 73 8.73 9.66 6.26
C LYS A 73 9.70 10.83 6.41
N ALA A 74 9.42 11.76 7.33
CA ALA A 74 10.24 12.95 7.57
C ALA A 74 11.63 12.63 8.13
N LYS A 75 11.74 11.57 8.94
CA LYS A 75 13.02 11.11 9.52
C LYS A 75 13.77 10.11 8.64
N GLY A 76 13.20 9.70 7.51
CA GLY A 76 13.78 8.67 6.65
C GLY A 76 13.80 7.26 7.27
N ILE A 77 12.97 7.00 8.29
CA ILE A 77 12.92 5.72 8.99
C ILE A 77 12.15 4.71 8.14
N SER A 78 12.75 3.55 7.91
CA SER A 78 12.13 2.46 7.16
C SER A 78 11.14 1.68 8.04
N SER A 79 10.04 1.16 7.47
CA SER A 79 9.11 0.29 8.20
C SER A 79 9.72 -1.02 8.68
N LYS A 80 10.91 -1.37 8.19
CA LYS A 80 11.71 -2.51 8.65
C LYS A 80 12.46 -2.24 9.96
N GLU A 81 12.70 -0.97 10.27
CA GLU A 81 13.40 -0.53 11.48
C GLU A 81 12.44 -0.42 12.67
N LEU A 82 11.13 -0.58 12.44
CA LEU A 82 10.14 -0.64 13.50
C LEU A 82 10.39 -1.84 14.40
N ASP A 83 10.37 -1.59 15.71
CA ASP A 83 10.36 -2.67 16.68
C ASP A 83 9.06 -3.51 16.55
N PRO A 84 9.06 -4.78 16.99
CA PRO A 84 7.91 -5.67 16.82
C PRO A 84 6.61 -5.15 17.43
N ILE A 85 6.68 -4.39 18.53
CA ILE A 85 5.50 -3.88 19.24
C ILE A 85 4.87 -2.76 18.41
N THR A 86 5.66 -1.77 17.98
CA THR A 86 5.19 -0.68 17.11
C THR A 86 4.68 -1.21 15.78
N ARG A 87 5.37 -2.18 15.18
CA ARG A 87 4.93 -2.83 13.94
C ARG A 87 3.58 -3.51 14.12
N ALA A 88 3.37 -4.25 15.22
CA ALA A 88 2.09 -4.90 15.51
C ALA A 88 0.96 -3.87 15.71
N ALA A 89 1.24 -2.74 16.35
CA ALA A 89 0.29 -1.64 16.48
C ALA A 89 -0.14 -1.09 15.10
N PHE A 90 0.81 -0.88 14.19
CA PHE A 90 0.48 -0.39 12.83
C PHE A 90 -0.32 -1.39 12.01
N VAL A 91 0.01 -2.67 12.10
CA VAL A 91 -0.80 -3.73 11.49
C VAL A 91 -2.25 -3.63 11.99
N ASN A 92 -2.44 -3.47 13.31
CA ASN A 92 -3.77 -3.36 13.89
C ASN A 92 -4.49 -2.09 13.41
N TYR A 93 -3.83 -0.93 13.43
CA TYR A 93 -4.41 0.33 12.95
C TYR A 93 -4.84 0.24 11.49
N ALA A 94 -3.96 -0.23 10.61
CA ALA A 94 -4.26 -0.36 9.19
C ALA A 94 -5.45 -1.28 8.93
N ARG A 95 -5.51 -2.43 9.60
CA ARG A 95 -6.64 -3.38 9.50
C ARG A 95 -7.94 -2.80 10.04
N GLN A 96 -7.91 -2.07 11.15
CA GLN A 96 -9.10 -1.42 11.69
C GLN A 96 -9.65 -0.35 10.75
N ILE A 97 -8.78 0.46 10.13
CA ILE A 97 -9.19 1.50 9.16
C ILE A 97 -9.90 0.84 7.98
N VAL A 98 -9.30 -0.19 7.38
CA VAL A 98 -9.91 -0.93 6.26
C VAL A 98 -11.26 -1.55 6.63
N ALA A 99 -11.38 -2.10 7.84
CA ALA A 99 -12.61 -2.80 8.25
C ALA A 99 -13.76 -1.86 8.66
N LYS A 100 -13.44 -0.72 9.27
CA LYS A 100 -14.43 0.11 9.98
C LYS A 100 -14.66 1.47 9.34
N ARG A 101 -13.70 1.99 8.57
CA ARG A 101 -13.75 3.35 8.05
C ARG A 101 -14.08 3.38 6.57
N PRO A 102 -15.20 3.99 6.17
CA PRO A 102 -15.45 4.24 4.75
C PRO A 102 -14.43 5.24 4.20
N SER A 103 -14.00 5.00 2.97
CA SER A 103 -13.15 5.92 2.23
C SER A 103 -13.91 7.25 1.97
N PRO A 104 -13.34 8.42 2.32
CA PRO A 104 -14.01 9.71 2.09
C PRO A 104 -14.13 10.04 0.60
N ILE A 105 -13.18 9.56 -0.22
CA ILE A 105 -13.29 9.55 -1.68
C ILE A 105 -13.79 8.17 -2.08
N ALA A 106 -14.79 8.11 -2.96
CA ALA A 106 -15.34 6.84 -3.44
C ALA A 106 -14.23 6.02 -4.12
N LEU A 107 -14.12 4.73 -3.77
CA LEU A 107 -13.09 3.84 -4.32
C LEU A 107 -13.18 3.76 -5.85
N SER A 108 -14.39 3.86 -6.40
CA SER A 108 -14.65 3.94 -7.85
C SER A 108 -14.06 5.18 -8.53
N SER A 109 -13.75 6.24 -7.78
CA SER A 109 -13.18 7.49 -8.29
C SER A 109 -11.69 7.65 -8.03
N VAL A 110 -11.03 6.65 -7.40
CA VAL A 110 -9.59 6.72 -7.10
C VAL A 110 -8.77 6.96 -8.35
N ALA A 111 -9.06 6.24 -9.45
CA ALA A 111 -8.36 6.41 -10.72
C ALA A 111 -8.34 7.86 -11.22
N ALA A 112 -9.43 8.60 -11.05
CA ALA A 112 -9.50 10.00 -11.48
C ALA A 112 -8.65 10.95 -10.62
N GLN A 113 -8.20 10.52 -9.44
CA GLN A 113 -7.38 11.31 -8.51
C GLN A 113 -5.88 11.05 -8.63
N LEU A 114 -5.48 10.01 -9.38
CA LEU A 114 -4.09 9.57 -9.49
C LEU A 114 -3.25 10.40 -10.48
N PRO A 115 -3.73 10.85 -11.66
CA PRO A 115 -2.89 11.57 -12.62
C PRO A 115 -2.16 12.77 -12.00
N GLY A 116 -0.85 12.88 -12.28
CA GLY A 116 0.01 13.94 -11.76
C GLY A 116 0.39 13.80 -10.28
N SER A 117 0.23 12.61 -9.67
CA SER A 117 0.56 12.38 -8.26
C SER A 117 1.67 11.35 -8.07
N SER A 118 2.48 11.54 -7.02
CA SER A 118 3.43 10.53 -6.54
C SER A 118 2.97 9.96 -5.19
N TRP A 119 3.20 8.68 -4.99
CA TRP A 119 2.84 7.93 -3.80
C TRP A 119 4.02 7.12 -3.33
N ARG A 120 4.40 7.30 -2.07
CA ARG A 120 5.49 6.59 -1.42
C ARG A 120 4.92 5.49 -0.54
N LEU A 121 5.36 4.25 -0.74
CA LEU A 121 5.07 3.16 0.19
C LEU A 121 5.83 3.42 1.49
N VAL A 122 5.09 3.58 2.59
CA VAL A 122 5.66 3.86 3.91
C VAL A 122 5.52 2.68 4.87
N PHE A 123 4.56 1.80 4.64
CA PHE A 123 4.32 0.63 5.49
C PHE A 123 3.63 -0.48 4.71
N SER A 124 3.94 -1.73 5.04
CA SER A 124 3.22 -2.90 4.55
C SER A 124 3.21 -3.99 5.62
N THR A 125 2.09 -4.70 5.73
CA THR A 125 1.97 -5.86 6.62
C THR A 125 2.67 -7.08 6.04
N GLU A 126 2.89 -7.12 4.73
CA GLU A 126 3.52 -8.26 4.06
C GLU A 126 5.02 -8.31 4.38
N ALA A 127 5.43 -9.41 5.01
CA ALA A 127 6.83 -9.64 5.35
C ALA A 127 7.72 -9.83 4.12
N VAL A 128 7.17 -10.35 3.01
CA VAL A 128 7.92 -10.62 1.77
C VAL A 128 8.21 -9.32 1.00
N THR A 129 7.20 -8.47 0.81
CA THR A 129 7.34 -7.18 0.12
C THR A 129 8.37 -6.28 0.80
N LEU A 130 8.44 -6.27 2.13
CA LEU A 130 9.50 -5.54 2.82
C LEU A 130 10.78 -6.36 2.94
N GLY A 131 10.74 -7.61 3.40
CA GLY A 131 11.91 -8.43 3.70
C GLY A 131 12.75 -8.80 2.48
N ALA A 132 12.17 -8.81 1.28
CA ALA A 132 12.91 -9.02 0.06
C ALA A 132 13.74 -7.77 -0.29
N LEU A 133 13.17 -6.56 -0.19
CA LEU A 133 13.86 -5.34 -0.61
C LEU A 133 15.10 -5.05 0.25
N PRO A 134 16.12 -4.34 -0.26
CA PRO A 134 17.16 -3.76 0.60
C PRO A 134 16.57 -2.84 1.67
N ASN A 135 17.30 -2.65 2.77
CA ASN A 135 16.82 -1.84 3.90
C ASN A 135 16.62 -0.37 3.55
N ASP A 136 17.46 0.13 2.63
CA ASP A 136 17.51 1.49 2.12
C ASP A 136 16.61 1.72 0.90
N ALA A 137 15.91 0.69 0.43
CA ALA A 137 15.07 0.77 -0.75
C ALA A 137 13.66 1.26 -0.40
N THR A 138 13.18 2.25 -1.16
CA THR A 138 11.84 2.85 -1.02
C THR A 138 11.07 2.72 -2.33
N VAL A 139 9.82 2.26 -2.26
CA VAL A 139 8.92 2.11 -3.41
C VAL A 139 8.13 3.40 -3.63
N TYR A 140 8.05 3.82 -4.89
CA TYR A 140 7.27 4.96 -5.36
C TYR A 140 6.40 4.57 -6.55
N LEU A 141 5.16 5.06 -6.55
CA LEU A 141 4.26 5.06 -7.70
C LEU A 141 4.10 6.51 -8.15
N HIS A 142 4.49 6.83 -9.39
CA HIS A 142 4.30 8.15 -9.95
C HIS A 142 3.40 8.06 -11.18
N PHE A 143 2.17 8.52 -11.05
CA PHE A 143 1.18 8.56 -12.12
C PHE A 143 1.42 9.81 -12.94
N VAL A 144 2.03 9.64 -14.12
CA VAL A 144 2.41 10.75 -15.00
C VAL A 144 1.16 11.40 -15.58
N ASP A 145 0.25 10.58 -16.10
CA ASP A 145 -1.03 10.98 -16.67
C ASP A 145 -2.08 9.87 -16.51
N GLU A 146 -3.19 9.96 -17.24
CA GLU A 146 -4.31 9.01 -17.22
C GLU A 146 -3.96 7.59 -17.71
N SER A 147 -2.81 7.41 -18.34
CA SER A 147 -2.39 6.13 -18.94
C SER A 147 -0.99 5.68 -18.53
N ASP A 148 -0.10 6.61 -18.17
CA ASP A 148 1.31 6.35 -17.89
C ASP A 148 1.63 6.47 -16.40
N MET A 149 2.38 5.50 -15.89
CA MET A 149 2.84 5.42 -14.50
C MET A 149 4.28 4.92 -14.43
N ASN A 150 5.07 5.47 -13.52
CA ASN A 150 6.39 4.97 -13.17
C ASN A 150 6.33 4.27 -11.80
N TYR A 151 6.57 2.96 -11.79
CA TYR A 151 6.88 2.23 -10.55
C TYR A 151 8.38 2.32 -10.32
N SER A 152 8.83 2.92 -9.21
CA SER A 152 10.25 3.14 -8.94
C SER A 152 10.66 2.56 -7.60
N LEU A 153 11.79 1.85 -7.57
CA LEU A 153 12.52 1.52 -6.37
C LEU A 153 13.74 2.45 -6.28
N ARG A 154 13.75 3.33 -5.28
CA ARG A 154 14.86 4.27 -5.03
C ARG A 154 15.67 3.83 -3.82
N PHE A 155 16.98 4.02 -3.85
CA PHE A 155 17.89 3.63 -2.78
C PHE A 155 18.41 4.87 -2.06
N SER A 156 18.35 4.92 -0.72
CA SER A 156 18.77 6.09 0.07
C SER A 156 20.29 6.18 0.24
N GLU A 157 20.96 5.05 0.31
CA GLU A 157 22.41 4.94 0.14
C GLU A 157 22.68 4.33 -1.23
N LYS A 158 23.85 4.60 -1.83
CA LYS A 158 24.22 4.04 -3.14
C LYS A 158 24.39 2.53 -3.05
N THR A 159 23.29 1.81 -2.99
CA THR A 159 23.27 0.35 -2.91
C THR A 159 23.71 -0.19 -4.25
N PHE A 160 24.96 -0.63 -4.29
CA PHE A 160 25.64 -1.10 -5.49
C PHE A 160 25.78 -0.05 -6.61
N GLY A 161 25.76 1.24 -6.27
CA GLY A 161 25.88 2.31 -7.27
C GLY A 161 24.62 2.57 -8.11
N LEU A 162 23.50 1.95 -7.72
CA LEU A 162 22.18 2.23 -8.26
C LEU A 162 21.52 3.32 -7.44
N ASP A 163 20.99 4.34 -8.11
CA ASP A 163 20.19 5.38 -7.46
C ASP A 163 18.69 4.99 -7.53
N ALA A 164 18.26 4.42 -8.66
CA ALA A 164 16.89 3.92 -8.83
C ALA A 164 16.76 2.83 -9.90
N ILE A 165 15.74 1.99 -9.74
CA ILE A 165 15.19 1.12 -10.78
C ILE A 165 13.76 1.60 -11.06
N THR A 166 13.45 1.95 -12.30
CA THR A 166 12.13 2.49 -12.69
C THR A 166 11.51 1.65 -13.79
N ALA A 167 10.33 1.11 -13.54
CA ALA A 167 9.46 0.48 -14.52
C ALA A 167 8.41 1.49 -15.00
N GLN A 168 8.57 1.96 -16.23
CA GLN A 168 7.54 2.66 -16.98
C GLN A 168 6.42 1.67 -17.29
N SER A 169 5.19 2.07 -17.01
CA SER A 169 4.04 1.19 -17.01
C SER A 169 2.84 1.90 -17.63
N LYS A 170 2.02 1.13 -18.35
CA LYS A 170 0.66 1.55 -18.65
C LYS A 170 -0.25 1.15 -17.52
N TRP A 171 -1.22 1.98 -17.16
CA TRP A 171 -2.14 1.68 -16.06
C TRP A 171 -3.59 1.97 -16.41
N THR A 172 -4.50 1.31 -15.69
CA THR A 172 -5.94 1.51 -15.77
C THR A 172 -6.54 1.37 -14.38
N GLY A 173 -7.67 2.03 -14.14
CA GLY A 173 -8.47 1.85 -12.93
C GLY A 173 -9.90 1.43 -13.26
N ASP A 174 -10.51 0.64 -12.39
CA ASP A 174 -11.90 0.21 -12.55
C ASP A 174 -12.84 0.78 -11.47
N ALA A 175 -14.16 0.59 -11.67
CA ALA A 175 -15.18 1.09 -10.77
C ALA A 175 -15.16 0.42 -9.37
N ARG A 176 -14.38 -0.64 -9.17
CA ARG A 176 -14.20 -1.28 -7.86
C ARG A 176 -13.05 -0.64 -7.08
N GLY A 177 -12.30 0.28 -7.69
CA GLY A 177 -11.09 0.85 -7.11
C GLY A 177 -9.86 -0.06 -7.26
N VAL A 178 -9.89 -0.99 -8.23
CA VAL A 178 -8.71 -1.76 -8.62
C VAL A 178 -7.89 -0.94 -9.59
N ILE A 179 -6.61 -0.76 -9.30
CA ILE A 179 -5.63 -0.18 -10.20
C ILE A 179 -4.77 -1.31 -10.76
N THR A 180 -4.77 -1.44 -12.09
CA THR A 180 -3.96 -2.42 -12.81
C THR A 180 -2.86 -1.68 -13.56
N PHE A 181 -1.62 -2.12 -13.45
CA PHE A 181 -0.53 -1.57 -14.24
C PHE A 181 0.32 -2.67 -14.86
N VAL A 182 0.76 -2.43 -16.09
CA VAL A 182 1.54 -3.34 -16.93
C VAL A 182 2.87 -2.70 -17.23
N TYR A 183 3.96 -3.37 -16.86
CA TYR A 183 5.30 -2.85 -17.09
C TYR A 183 5.63 -2.85 -18.58
N ASP A 184 5.87 -1.68 -19.15
CA ASP A 184 6.27 -1.53 -20.55
C ASP A 184 7.79 -1.50 -20.69
N LYS A 185 8.48 -0.71 -19.88
CA LYS A 185 9.93 -0.56 -20.00
C LYS A 185 10.59 -0.38 -18.66
N ILE A 186 11.65 -1.14 -18.41
CA ILE A 186 12.46 -0.99 -17.20
C ILE A 186 13.75 -0.26 -17.53
N THR A 187 14.03 0.76 -16.72
CA THR A 187 15.23 1.60 -16.80
C THR A 187 15.93 1.58 -15.46
N THR A 188 17.25 1.63 -15.49
CA THR A 188 18.12 1.69 -14.32
C THR A 188 18.94 2.97 -14.38
N ASP A 189 19.10 3.61 -13.22
CA ASP A 189 20.02 4.73 -13.04
C ASP A 189 21.22 4.25 -12.23
N VAL A 190 22.37 4.15 -12.89
CA VAL A 190 23.65 3.71 -12.30
C VAL A 190 24.64 4.85 -12.48
N PHE A 191 24.97 5.59 -11.41
CA PHE A 191 25.95 6.69 -11.45
C PHE A 191 25.73 7.70 -12.60
N GLY A 192 24.47 8.06 -12.92
CA GLY A 192 24.15 8.98 -14.01
C GLY A 192 24.23 8.37 -15.42
N PHE A 193 24.60 7.09 -15.55
CA PHE A 193 24.45 6.33 -16.79
C PHE A 193 23.08 5.67 -16.81
N LYS A 194 22.22 6.17 -17.70
CA LYS A 194 20.88 5.61 -17.94
C LYS A 194 20.99 4.30 -18.74
N ASN A 195 20.24 3.28 -18.34
CA ASN A 195 20.06 1.98 -19.03
C ASN A 195 21.20 0.95 -18.92
N VAL A 196 21.99 0.98 -17.85
CA VAL A 196 23.02 -0.05 -17.62
C VAL A 196 22.37 -1.34 -17.09
N GLY A 197 22.33 -2.40 -17.90
CA GLY A 197 21.97 -3.76 -17.45
C GLY A 197 20.52 -4.22 -17.68
N VAL A 198 19.80 -3.64 -18.64
CA VAL A 198 18.40 -3.95 -18.97
C VAL A 198 18.10 -5.40 -19.41
N SER A 199 19.11 -6.22 -19.74
CA SER A 199 18.88 -7.57 -20.30
C SER A 199 18.19 -8.57 -19.35
N PHE A 200 18.24 -8.38 -18.03
CA PHE A 200 17.56 -9.29 -17.07
C PHE A 200 16.21 -8.75 -16.57
N PHE A 201 16.02 -7.43 -16.55
CA PHE A 201 14.73 -6.81 -16.22
C PHE A 201 13.71 -6.89 -17.36
N GLY A 202 14.15 -7.11 -18.61
CA GLY A 202 13.26 -7.40 -19.73
C GLY A 202 12.30 -8.58 -19.49
N LEU A 203 12.60 -9.48 -18.54
CA LEU A 203 11.70 -10.58 -18.13
C LEU A 203 10.46 -10.13 -17.35
N LEU A 204 10.44 -8.88 -16.87
CA LEU A 204 9.31 -8.28 -16.18
C LEU A 204 8.47 -7.41 -17.12
N GLN A 205 9.00 -7.05 -18.29
CA GLN A 205 8.22 -6.37 -19.33
C GLN A 205 7.01 -7.24 -19.72
N GLY A 206 5.85 -6.61 -19.82
CA GLY A 206 4.58 -7.26 -20.10
C GLY A 206 3.90 -7.91 -18.89
N ARG A 207 4.54 -7.94 -17.71
CA ARG A 207 3.84 -8.39 -16.49
C ARG A 207 2.88 -7.32 -16.01
N SER A 208 1.72 -7.76 -15.55
CA SER A 208 0.70 -6.93 -14.92
C SER A 208 0.72 -7.10 -13.41
N ASN A 209 0.34 -6.06 -12.70
CA ASN A 209 0.15 -6.04 -11.27
C ASN A 209 -1.16 -5.31 -10.95
N CYS A 210 -1.88 -5.75 -9.92
CA CYS A 210 -3.21 -5.24 -9.58
C CYS A 210 -3.26 -4.93 -8.08
N VAL A 211 -3.64 -3.71 -7.74
CA VAL A 211 -3.81 -3.27 -6.36
C VAL A 211 -5.27 -2.85 -6.13
N GLN A 212 -5.89 -3.40 -5.09
CA GLN A 212 -7.27 -3.06 -4.71
C GLN A 212 -7.22 -1.96 -3.65
N SER A 213 -7.76 -0.79 -3.97
CA SER A 213 -7.89 0.29 -3.00
C SER A 213 -8.90 -0.10 -1.91
N ALA A 214 -8.53 0.11 -0.65
CA ALA A 214 -9.37 -0.16 0.51
C ALA A 214 -9.74 1.14 1.26
N TYR A 215 -8.87 2.14 1.24
CA TYR A 215 -9.12 3.47 1.79
C TYR A 215 -8.34 4.53 1.01
N PHE A 216 -8.96 5.66 0.68
CA PHE A 216 -8.32 6.75 -0.06
C PHE A 216 -8.89 8.12 0.33
N ASP A 217 -8.03 9.06 0.69
CA ASP A 217 -8.45 10.45 1.02
C ASP A 217 -7.72 11.55 0.25
N GLY A 218 -6.93 11.18 -0.76
CA GLY A 218 -6.17 12.11 -1.59
C GLY A 218 -4.75 12.42 -1.08
N ASN A 219 -4.43 12.10 0.18
CA ASN A 219 -3.08 12.21 0.76
C ASN A 219 -2.59 10.92 1.43
N PHE A 220 -3.52 10.03 1.75
CA PHE A 220 -3.34 8.76 2.43
C PHE A 220 -4.09 7.68 1.66
N TRP A 221 -3.38 6.64 1.27
CA TRP A 221 -3.93 5.54 0.49
C TRP A 221 -3.57 4.21 1.14
N ILE A 222 -4.57 3.37 1.36
CA ILE A 222 -4.41 1.99 1.80
C ILE A 222 -4.89 1.05 0.69
N GLU A 223 -4.03 0.12 0.33
CA GLU A 223 -4.31 -1.00 -0.56
C GLU A 223 -4.49 -2.29 0.25
N GLU A 224 -5.40 -3.16 -0.19
CA GLU A 224 -5.51 -4.54 0.27
C GLU A 224 -5.09 -5.49 -0.87
N ALA A 225 -4.30 -6.50 -0.55
CA ALA A 225 -3.92 -7.57 -1.47
C ALA A 225 -4.14 -8.93 -0.80
N VAL A 226 -4.28 -9.98 -1.61
CA VAL A 226 -4.41 -11.36 -1.12
C VAL A 226 -3.22 -12.16 -1.62
N GLY A 227 -2.51 -12.79 -0.69
CA GLY A 227 -1.38 -13.65 -0.96
C GLY A 227 -1.75 -14.97 -1.62
N PRO A 228 -0.76 -15.73 -2.12
CA PRO A 228 -0.98 -17.08 -2.68
C PRO A 228 -1.61 -18.07 -1.69
N ASP A 229 -1.40 -17.86 -0.40
CA ASP A 229 -1.94 -18.64 0.72
C ASP A 229 -3.30 -18.14 1.20
N GLY A 230 -3.84 -17.08 0.57
CA GLY A 230 -5.08 -16.43 0.98
C GLY A 230 -4.91 -15.43 2.12
N GLU A 231 -3.69 -15.17 2.59
CA GLU A 231 -3.45 -14.16 3.62
C GLU A 231 -3.70 -12.75 3.05
N LYS A 232 -4.44 -11.93 3.80
CA LYS A 232 -4.67 -10.53 3.44
C LYS A 232 -3.52 -9.65 3.91
N PHE A 233 -2.94 -8.92 2.98
CA PHE A 233 -1.93 -7.92 3.22
C PHE A 233 -2.46 -6.52 3.00
N VAL A 234 -1.92 -5.58 3.77
CA VAL A 234 -2.25 -4.17 3.69
C VAL A 234 -0.99 -3.37 3.42
N SER A 235 -1.03 -2.52 2.41
CA SER A 235 0.04 -1.59 2.06
C SER A 235 -0.45 -0.16 2.19
N VAL A 236 0.37 0.70 2.79
CA VAL A 236 0.01 2.09 3.11
C VAL A 236 0.97 3.03 2.40
N TYR A 237 0.39 3.96 1.65
CA TYR A 237 1.09 4.97 0.88
C TYR A 237 0.74 6.37 1.38
N LEU A 238 1.76 7.22 1.40
CA LEU A 238 1.59 8.65 1.58
C LEU A 238 1.85 9.34 0.26
N ARG A 239 1.07 10.38 -0.04
CA ARG A 239 1.37 11.26 -1.15
C ARG A 239 2.76 11.88 -0.96
N ASP A 240 3.50 11.96 -2.05
CA ASP A 240 4.79 12.61 -2.13
C ASP A 240 4.66 13.75 -3.14
N ASP A 241 4.90 14.97 -2.67
CA ASP A 241 4.82 16.19 -3.48
C ASP A 241 6.18 16.48 -4.13
#